data_AF-A0A3D3VRC9-F1
#
_entry.id   AF-A0A3D3VRC9-F1
#
_cell.length_a   1.000
_cell.length_b   1.000
_cell.length_c   1.000
_cell.angle_alpha   90.00
_cell.angle_beta   90.00
_cell.angle_gamma   90.00
#
_symmetry.space_group_name_H-M   'P 1'
#
loop_
_entity.id
_entity.type
_entity.pdbx_description
1 polymer ?
#
loop_
_entity_poly.entity_id
_entity_poly.type
_entity_poly.pdbx_seq_one_letter_code
_entity_poly.pdbx_strand_id
1 'polypeptide(L)'
;LAKTIESIQSHSTSHPTSFAQKGALAAYRGPQDCVQEMLKEYDKRRRRFCDLLGLIPKLSFVKPQGAFYILVDISRTGMSSTEFSEKLLEKERVAVVPGKAFGLDSTVRVSYATSIDQIEEGVRRIAKFCK
;
A
#
# COMPACT_ATOMS: atom_id res chain seq x y z
N LEU A 1 -27.32 -16.35 -3.62
CA LEU A 1 -26.08 -15.60 -3.89
C LEU A 1 -24.92 -16.53 -4.28
N ALA A 2 -24.45 -17.43 -3.41
CA ALA A 2 -23.29 -18.31 -3.71
C ALA A 2 -23.44 -19.12 -5.02
N LYS A 3 -24.56 -19.84 -5.20
CA LYS A 3 -24.85 -20.58 -6.45
C LYS A 3 -24.82 -19.69 -7.69
N THR A 4 -25.35 -18.48 -7.60
CA THR A 4 -25.37 -17.51 -8.70
C THR A 4 -23.95 -17.07 -9.06
N ILE A 5 -23.10 -16.81 -8.05
CA ILE A 5 -21.69 -16.47 -8.25
C ILE A 5 -20.92 -17.64 -8.87
N GLU A 6 -21.18 -18.87 -8.40
CA GLU A 6 -20.59 -20.10 -8.95
C GLU A 6 -20.93 -20.28 -10.44
N SER A 7 -22.19 -20.07 -10.82
CA SER A 7 -22.62 -20.11 -12.23
C SER A 7 -21.94 -19.07 -13.10
N ILE A 8 -21.67 -17.87 -12.58
CA ILE A 8 -20.91 -16.84 -13.31
C ILE A 8 -19.45 -17.28 -13.45
N GLN A 9 -18.85 -17.77 -12.36
CA GLN A 9 -17.46 -18.17 -12.32
C GLN A 9 -17.14 -19.33 -13.27
N SER A 10 -18.02 -20.33 -13.36
CA SER A 10 -17.86 -21.48 -14.26
C SER A 10 -17.77 -21.04 -15.73
N HIS A 11 -18.50 -20.00 -16.12
CA HIS A 11 -18.49 -19.44 -17.47
C HIS A 11 -17.52 -18.27 -17.68
N SER A 12 -16.83 -17.82 -16.63
CA SER A 12 -15.85 -16.74 -16.72
C SER A 12 -14.41 -17.26 -16.66
N THR A 13 -14.06 -17.99 -15.61
CA THR A 13 -12.68 -18.48 -15.39
C THR A 13 -12.63 -19.94 -14.94
N SER A 14 -13.75 -20.66 -14.97
CA SER A 14 -13.89 -22.04 -14.49
C SER A 14 -13.63 -22.17 -12.98
N HIS A 15 -12.43 -22.58 -12.58
CA HIS A 15 -12.05 -22.76 -11.18
C HIS A 15 -10.69 -22.08 -10.91
N PRO A 16 -10.40 -21.69 -9.65
CA PRO A 16 -9.07 -21.23 -9.28
C PRO A 16 -7.99 -22.28 -9.58
N THR A 17 -6.76 -21.88 -9.88
CA THR A 17 -5.66 -22.80 -10.23
C THR A 17 -5.56 -23.98 -9.25
N SER A 18 -5.65 -25.21 -9.75
CA SER A 18 -5.85 -26.43 -8.94
C SER A 18 -4.77 -26.66 -7.88
N PHE A 19 -3.49 -26.51 -8.25
CA PHE A 19 -2.38 -26.66 -7.31
C PHE A 19 -2.25 -25.47 -6.34
N ALA A 20 -2.69 -24.26 -6.72
CA ALA A 20 -2.76 -23.12 -5.80
C ALA A 20 -3.81 -23.35 -4.70
N GLN A 21 -4.92 -24.04 -5.01
CA GLN A 21 -5.90 -24.44 -3.99
C GLN A 21 -5.31 -25.38 -2.93
N LYS A 22 -4.39 -26.27 -3.33
CA LYS A 22 -3.64 -27.11 -2.37
C LYS A 22 -2.73 -26.28 -1.49
N GLY A 23 -2.05 -25.27 -2.06
CA GLY A 23 -1.29 -24.27 -1.30
C GLY A 23 -2.17 -23.50 -0.30
N ALA A 24 -3.35 -23.05 -0.71
CA ALA A 24 -4.30 -22.35 0.15
C ALA A 24 -4.81 -23.25 1.30
N LEU A 25 -5.05 -24.54 1.04
CA LEU A 25 -5.42 -25.50 2.08
C LEU A 25 -4.30 -25.68 3.11
N ALA A 26 -3.05 -25.76 2.65
CA ALA A 26 -1.88 -25.85 3.52
C ALA A 26 -1.70 -24.57 4.35
N ALA A 27 -1.86 -23.40 3.73
CA ALA A 27 -1.81 -22.11 4.42
C ALA A 27 -2.91 -21.96 5.49
N TYR A 28 -4.11 -22.50 5.24
CA TYR A 28 -5.24 -22.44 6.17
C TYR A 28 -5.12 -23.45 7.33
N ARG A 29 -4.70 -24.68 7.05
CA ARG A 29 -4.60 -25.76 8.07
C ARG A 29 -3.28 -25.79 8.82
N GLY A 30 -2.23 -25.19 8.26
CA GLY A 30 -0.90 -25.17 8.85
C GLY A 30 -0.75 -24.17 10.00
N PRO A 31 0.43 -24.13 10.64
CA PRO A 31 0.75 -23.15 11.66
C PRO A 31 0.62 -21.71 11.15
N GLN A 32 0.19 -20.80 12.01
CA GLN A 32 -0.04 -19.39 11.67
C GLN A 32 1.09 -18.47 12.15
N ASP A 33 2.23 -19.03 12.58
CA ASP A 33 3.37 -18.28 13.12
C ASP A 33 3.92 -17.29 12.09
N CYS A 34 3.99 -17.68 10.81
CA CYS A 34 4.43 -16.83 9.71
C CYS A 34 3.58 -15.56 9.56
N VAL A 35 2.28 -15.63 9.87
CA VAL A 35 1.39 -14.46 9.86
C VAL A 35 1.74 -13.53 11.01
N GLN A 36 1.98 -14.07 12.21
CA GLN A 36 2.34 -13.27 13.38
C GLN A 36 3.71 -12.60 13.22
N GLU A 37 4.69 -13.30 12.65
CA GLU A 37 5.99 -12.75 12.32
C GLU A 37 5.86 -11.59 11.32
N MET A 38 5.09 -11.80 10.25
CA MET A 38 4.87 -10.77 9.22
C MET A 38 4.08 -9.57 9.79
N LEU A 39 3.11 -9.78 10.68
CA LEU A 39 2.39 -8.71 11.37
C LEU A 39 3.32 -7.84 12.22
N LYS A 40 4.22 -8.45 13.01
CA LYS A 40 5.20 -7.70 13.83
C LYS A 40 6.11 -6.85 12.94
N GLU A 41 6.58 -7.42 11.84
CA GLU A 41 7.47 -6.73 10.91
C GLU A 41 6.75 -5.59 10.16
N TYR A 42 5.49 -5.79 9.73
CA TYR A 42 4.70 -4.70 9.15
C TYR A 42 4.37 -3.61 10.15
N ASP A 43 4.14 -3.93 11.43
CA ASP A 43 3.91 -2.90 12.45
C ASP A 43 5.16 -2.04 12.69
N LYS A 44 6.35 -2.66 12.72
CA LYS A 44 7.63 -1.94 12.77
C LYS A 44 7.78 -0.98 11.59
N ARG A 45 7.55 -1.47 10.36
CA ARG A 45 7.61 -0.68 9.12
C ARG A 45 6.59 0.46 9.12
N ARG A 46 5.36 0.18 9.52
CA ARG A 46 4.26 1.15 9.64
C ARG A 46 4.62 2.29 10.57
N ARG A 47 5.09 1.98 11.79
CA ARG A 47 5.52 2.98 12.77
C ARG A 47 6.62 3.86 12.19
N ARG A 48 7.69 3.26 11.66
CA ARG A 48 8.80 4.00 11.07
C ARG A 48 8.37 4.91 9.92
N PHE A 49 7.52 4.42 9.02
CA PHE A 49 7.04 5.21 7.89
C PHE A 49 6.18 6.38 8.35
N CYS A 50 5.27 6.16 9.32
CA CYS A 50 4.48 7.24 9.91
C CYS A 50 5.37 8.28 10.60
N ASP A 51 6.35 7.85 11.40
CA ASP A 51 7.24 8.76 12.11
C ASP A 51 8.00 9.67 11.14
N LEU A 52 8.53 9.11 10.04
CA LEU A 52 9.28 9.88 9.04
C LEU A 52 8.37 10.77 8.18
N LEU A 53 7.21 10.28 7.73
CA LEU A 53 6.25 11.09 6.97
C LEU A 53 5.72 12.26 7.80
N GLY A 54 5.51 12.07 9.10
CA GLY A 54 5.02 13.09 10.01
C GLY A 54 5.97 14.29 10.16
N LEU A 55 7.24 14.15 9.78
CA LEU A 55 8.22 15.23 9.78
C LEU A 55 8.13 16.13 8.54
N ILE A 56 7.31 15.79 7.53
CA ILE A 56 7.20 16.54 6.28
C ILE A 56 6.01 17.51 6.38
N PRO A 57 6.22 18.84 6.51
CA PRO A 57 5.14 19.78 6.87
C PRO A 57 3.98 19.89 5.85
N LYS A 58 4.28 19.67 4.56
CA LYS A 58 3.28 19.70 3.48
C LYS A 58 2.44 18.43 3.38
N LEU A 59 2.71 17.42 4.20
CA LEU A 59 1.99 16.14 4.18
C LEU A 59 1.23 15.93 5.48
N SER A 60 0.13 15.21 5.39
CA SER A 60 -0.59 14.70 6.58
C SER A 60 -1.22 13.35 6.28
N PHE A 61 -1.57 12.59 7.30
CA PHE A 61 -2.21 11.29 7.13
C PHE A 61 -2.92 10.88 8.43
N VAL A 62 -3.88 9.97 8.30
CA VAL A 62 -4.45 9.27 9.45
C VAL A 62 -3.61 8.02 9.69
N LYS A 63 -3.13 7.82 10.92
CA LYS A 63 -2.31 6.65 11.28
C LYS A 63 -3.11 5.37 11.02
N PRO A 64 -2.69 4.48 10.11
CA PRO A 64 -3.47 3.30 9.75
C PRO A 64 -3.46 2.29 10.90
N GLN A 65 -4.58 1.60 11.08
CA GLN A 65 -4.74 0.54 12.09
C GLN A 65 -4.56 -0.88 11.49
N GLY A 66 -4.47 -1.00 10.17
CA GLY A 66 -4.32 -2.27 9.47
C GLY A 66 -3.94 -2.09 8.00
N ALA A 67 -3.97 -3.20 7.25
CA ALA A 67 -3.39 -3.31 5.91
C ALA A 67 -1.88 -2.98 5.89
N PHE A 68 -1.35 -2.64 4.72
CA PHE A 68 0.04 -2.23 4.53
C PHE A 68 0.18 -0.96 3.67
N TYR A 69 -0.82 -0.07 3.76
CA TYR A 69 -0.90 1.18 3.01
C TYR A 69 -1.10 2.40 3.91
N ILE A 70 -0.65 3.57 3.46
CA ILE A 70 -1.00 4.88 4.02
C ILE A 70 -1.56 5.74 2.89
N LEU A 71 -2.71 6.36 3.12
CA LEU A 71 -3.22 7.46 2.29
C LEU A 71 -2.64 8.76 2.86
N VAL A 72 -1.73 9.35 2.11
CA VAL A 72 -1.05 10.60 2.45
C VAL A 72 -1.77 11.74 1.77
N ASP A 73 -2.28 12.69 2.55
CA ASP A 73 -2.84 13.93 2.06
C ASP A 73 -1.69 14.85 1.59
N ILE A 74 -1.81 15.29 0.34
CA ILE A 74 -0.88 16.17 -0.36
C ILE A 74 -1.50 17.53 -0.67
N SER A 75 -2.69 17.85 -0.14
CA SER A 75 -3.45 19.07 -0.50
C SER A 75 -2.62 20.36 -0.35
N ARG A 76 -1.73 20.39 0.65
CA ARG A 76 -0.84 21.52 0.93
C ARG A 76 0.29 21.70 -0.09
N THR A 77 0.49 20.76 -1.00
CA THR A 77 1.44 20.90 -2.11
C THR A 77 0.82 21.62 -3.31
N GLY A 78 -0.51 21.81 -3.33
CA GLY A 78 -1.22 22.46 -4.43
C GLY A 78 -1.27 21.66 -5.74
N MET A 79 -0.86 20.40 -5.71
CA MET A 79 -0.84 19.51 -6.88
C MET A 79 -2.00 18.52 -6.82
N SER A 80 -2.48 18.10 -7.99
CA SER A 80 -3.36 16.93 -8.08
C SER A 80 -2.59 15.65 -7.76
N SER A 81 -3.30 14.57 -7.38
CA SER A 81 -2.64 13.30 -7.06
C SER A 81 -1.88 12.69 -8.24
N THR A 82 -2.39 12.84 -9.46
CA THR A 82 -1.71 12.40 -10.69
C THR A 82 -0.42 13.19 -10.90
N GLU A 83 -0.51 14.53 -10.87
CA GLU A 83 0.64 15.41 -11.07
C GLU A 83 1.74 15.18 -10.02
N PHE A 84 1.35 15.04 -8.74
CA PHE A 84 2.28 14.74 -7.66
C PHE A 84 3.00 13.41 -7.91
N SER A 85 2.25 12.37 -8.28
CA SER A 85 2.80 11.02 -8.49
C SER A 85 3.77 10.97 -9.66
N GLU A 86 3.43 11.62 -10.77
CA GLU A 86 4.27 11.69 -11.97
C GLU A 86 5.56 12.46 -11.71
N LYS A 87 5.45 13.67 -11.14
CA LYS A 87 6.62 14.52 -10.84
C LYS A 87 7.54 13.88 -9.80
N LEU A 88 6.98 13.24 -8.79
CA LEU A 88 7.77 12.51 -7.78
C LEU A 88 8.53 11.34 -8.41
N LEU A 89 7.88 10.58 -9.30
CA LEU A 89 8.51 9.47 -10.02
C LEU A 89 9.61 9.96 -10.95
N GLU A 90 9.38 11.05 -11.70
CA GLU A 90 10.34 11.59 -12.64
C GLU A 90 11.58 12.16 -11.94
N LYS A 91 11.37 13.00 -10.91
CA LYS A 91 12.44 13.77 -10.26
C LYS A 91 13.20 12.97 -9.21
N GLU A 92 12.50 12.15 -8.43
CA GLU A 92 13.08 11.44 -7.29
C GLU A 92 12.99 9.92 -7.41
N ARG A 93 12.42 9.38 -8.50
CA ARG A 93 12.33 7.92 -8.74
C ARG A 93 11.60 7.19 -7.61
N VAL A 94 10.56 7.81 -7.05
CA VAL A 94 9.66 7.18 -6.07
C VAL A 94 8.28 6.99 -6.70
N ALA A 95 7.83 5.74 -6.80
CA ALA A 95 6.51 5.41 -7.33
C ALA A 95 5.47 5.40 -6.21
N VAL A 96 4.39 6.17 -6.40
CA VAL A 96 3.21 6.20 -5.51
C VAL A 96 1.94 6.08 -6.37
N VAL A 97 0.83 5.68 -5.77
CA VAL A 97 -0.43 5.54 -6.51
C VAL A 97 -1.28 6.79 -6.32
N PRO A 98 -1.75 7.45 -7.40
CA PRO A 98 -2.64 8.61 -7.30
C PRO A 98 -3.92 8.29 -6.53
N GLY A 99 -4.27 9.14 -5.56
CA GLY A 99 -5.52 9.07 -4.81
C GLY A 99 -6.78 9.18 -5.67
N LYS A 100 -6.68 9.82 -6.84
CA LYS A 100 -7.76 9.90 -7.83
C LYS A 100 -8.33 8.54 -8.23
N ALA A 101 -7.49 7.50 -8.28
CA ALA A 101 -7.94 6.12 -8.56
C ALA A 101 -8.87 5.55 -7.46
N PHE A 102 -8.86 6.16 -6.28
CA PHE A 102 -9.71 5.83 -5.12
C PHE A 102 -10.76 6.90 -4.83
N GLY A 103 -10.95 7.88 -5.73
CA GLY A 103 -11.90 8.98 -5.55
C GLY A 103 -11.42 10.13 -4.64
N LEU A 104 -10.12 10.19 -4.30
CA LEU A 104 -9.54 11.18 -3.39
C LEU A 104 -8.33 11.88 -4.03
N ASP A 105 -8.56 12.83 -4.93
CA ASP A 105 -7.49 13.46 -5.73
C ASP A 105 -6.51 14.34 -4.90
N SER A 106 -6.83 14.64 -3.65
CA SER A 106 -5.93 15.33 -2.71
C SER A 106 -4.96 14.38 -1.98
N THR A 107 -4.94 13.09 -2.32
CA THR A 107 -4.15 12.07 -1.61
C THR A 107 -3.27 11.25 -2.55
N VAL A 108 -2.25 10.60 -2.02
CA VAL A 108 -1.52 9.51 -2.69
C VAL A 108 -1.44 8.30 -1.77
N ARG A 109 -1.50 7.10 -2.33
CA ARG A 109 -1.36 5.85 -1.58
C ARG A 109 0.09 5.36 -1.68
N VAL A 110 0.70 5.17 -0.51
CA VAL A 110 2.03 4.55 -0.36
C VAL A 110 1.90 3.16 0.26
N SER A 111 2.77 2.23 -0.14
CA SER A 111 2.86 0.88 0.43
C SER A 111 4.12 0.76 1.27
N TYR A 112 4.02 0.14 2.45
CA TYR A 112 5.18 -0.24 3.28
C TYR A 112 5.45 -1.75 3.28
N ALA A 113 4.95 -2.46 2.28
CA ALA A 113 5.29 -3.86 2.02
C ALA A 113 6.67 -4.00 1.34
N THR A 114 7.71 -3.42 1.94
CA THR A 114 9.09 -3.43 1.44
C THR A 114 10.08 -3.40 2.63
N SER A 115 11.40 -3.38 2.38
CA SER A 115 12.40 -3.30 3.45
C SER A 115 12.40 -1.94 4.14
N ILE A 116 12.88 -1.90 5.38
CA ILE A 116 12.99 -0.65 6.14
C ILE A 116 13.91 0.37 5.44
N ASP A 117 15.00 -0.09 4.85
CA ASP A 117 15.94 0.76 4.11
C ASP A 117 15.26 1.46 2.92
N GLN A 118 14.40 0.74 2.20
CA GLN A 118 13.62 1.31 1.09
C GLN A 118 12.57 2.31 1.58
N ILE A 119 11.99 2.08 2.77
CA ILE A 119 11.07 3.03 3.40
C ILE A 119 11.82 4.32 3.75
N GLU A 120 12.97 4.22 4.42
CA GLU A 120 13.74 5.39 4.83
C GLU A 120 14.23 6.20 3.63
N GLU A 121 14.76 5.53 2.61
CA GLU A 121 15.20 6.16 1.37
C GLU A 121 14.02 6.79 0.60
N GLY A 122 12.89 6.09 0.51
CA GLY A 122 11.68 6.59 -0.12
C GLY A 122 11.15 7.85 0.57
N VAL A 123 11.07 7.86 1.90
CA VAL A 123 10.62 9.05 2.65
C VAL A 123 11.62 10.20 2.51
N ARG A 124 12.92 9.94 2.54
CA ARG A 124 13.96 10.96 2.35
C ARG A 124 13.78 11.69 1.02
N ARG A 125 13.48 10.94 -0.04
CA ARG A 125 13.21 11.46 -1.38
C ARG A 125 11.90 12.22 -1.48
N ILE A 126 10.83 11.71 -0.86
CA ILE A 126 9.55 12.44 -0.75
C ILE A 126 9.77 13.77 -0.01
N ALA A 127 10.49 13.75 1.11
CA ALA A 127 10.81 14.95 1.88
C ALA A 127 11.59 15.97 1.03
N LYS A 128 12.55 15.51 0.23
CA LYS A 128 13.30 16.36 -0.71
C LYS A 128 12.39 16.97 -1.79
N PHE A 129 11.48 16.20 -2.36
CA PHE A 129 10.50 16.68 -3.34
C PHE A 129 9.52 17.72 -2.76
N CYS A 130 9.14 17.55 -1.49
CA CYS A 130 8.20 18.43 -0.81
C CYS A 130 8.81 19.73 -0.27
N LYS A 131 10.14 19.91 -0.30
CA LYS A 131 10.77 21.21 0.01
C LYS A 131 10.40 22.20 -1.07
#